data_AF-A0A1D1W6S9-F1
#
_entry.id   AF-A0A1D1W6S9-F1
#
_cell.length_a   1.000
_cell.length_b   1.000
_cell.length_c   1.000
_cell.angle_alpha   90.00
_cell.angle_beta   90.00
_cell.angle_gamma   90.00
#
_symmetry.space_group_name_H-M   'P 1'
#
loop_
_entity.id
_entity.type
_entity.pdbx_description
1 polymer ?
#
loop_
_entity_poly.entity_id
_entity_poly.type
_entity_poly.pdbx_seq_one_letter_code
_entity_poly.pdbx_strand_id
1 'polypeptide(L)'
;MAALLLIGLPAMAGLGNKLGESLRTVSKEAQAQAAHATDVAEEALSNVRTVRGFAAEDTEIHLYNDEVQKFVRLNSNLGIGIGIFQALSNLAVNGAVIGVIYVGGSFLAEGKLLPGDLMSFMVTSQAIQRSIANLSMLYGQVVNGMSSGARVFEFIKLKPTVSLIGGLKIPYHSLKGSIELQHVGFSYPTRKDTTILNDLNLQIPDGHVVALCGPSGSGTVIFARSKRTCASELSYVVISSGARSHGYWLYACATW
;
A
#
# COMPACT_ATOMS: atom_id res chain seq x y z
N MET A 1 37.73 15.26 -27.88
CA MET A 1 36.47 14.48 -27.97
C MET A 1 35.98 14.00 -26.62
N ALA A 2 36.72 13.11 -25.93
CA ALA A 2 36.28 12.53 -24.66
C ALA A 2 35.99 13.55 -23.55
N ALA A 3 36.82 14.59 -23.40
CA ALA A 3 36.62 15.64 -22.38
C ALA A 3 35.33 16.47 -22.59
N LEU A 4 34.91 16.70 -23.85
CA LEU A 4 33.67 17.42 -24.16
C LEU A 4 32.44 16.59 -23.77
N LEU A 5 32.47 15.28 -23.99
CA LEU A 5 31.42 14.37 -23.53
C LEU A 5 31.43 14.24 -22.01
N LEU A 6 32.60 14.20 -21.38
CA LEU A 6 32.76 14.09 -19.92
C LEU A 6 32.22 15.32 -19.18
N ILE A 7 32.22 16.50 -19.80
CA ILE A 7 31.69 17.75 -19.23
C ILE A 7 30.22 17.97 -19.63
N GLY A 8 29.85 17.62 -20.87
CA GLY A 8 28.48 17.77 -21.38
C GLY A 8 27.47 16.82 -20.72
N LEU A 9 27.83 15.56 -20.51
CA LEU A 9 26.96 14.55 -19.88
C LEU A 9 26.52 14.92 -18.45
N PRO A 10 27.39 15.33 -17.51
CA PRO A 10 26.96 15.70 -16.16
C PRO A 10 26.14 16.99 -16.11
N ALA A 11 26.43 17.98 -16.98
CA ALA A 11 25.62 19.19 -17.08
C ALA A 11 24.19 18.87 -17.54
N MET A 12 24.07 17.98 -18.53
CA MET A 12 22.79 17.51 -19.06
C MET A 12 22.02 16.65 -18.04
N ALA A 13 22.73 15.77 -17.31
CA ALA A 13 22.16 14.95 -16.25
C ALA A 13 21.66 15.80 -15.06
N GLY A 14 22.36 16.87 -14.70
CA GLY A 14 21.94 17.79 -13.64
C GLY A 14 20.65 18.53 -13.97
N LEU A 15 20.53 19.05 -15.21
CA LEU A 15 19.30 19.66 -15.72
C LEU A 15 18.16 18.64 -15.82
N GLY A 16 18.47 17.42 -16.29
CA GLY A 16 17.53 16.32 -16.37
C GLY A 16 16.96 15.89 -15.03
N ASN A 17 17.79 15.83 -13.98
CA ASN A 17 17.36 15.44 -12.63
C ASN A 17 16.39 16.45 -12.03
N LYS A 18 16.66 17.76 -12.12
CA LYS A 18 15.75 18.78 -11.57
C LYS A 18 14.40 18.79 -12.27
N LEU A 19 14.40 18.70 -13.61
CA LEU A 19 13.16 18.64 -14.39
C LEU A 19 12.41 17.33 -14.13
N GLY A 20 13.13 16.21 -14.01
CA GLY A 20 12.56 14.91 -13.69
C GLY A 20 11.94 14.85 -12.29
N GLU A 21 12.54 15.49 -11.29
CA GLU A 21 12.00 15.57 -9.93
C GLU A 21 10.71 16.40 -9.86
N SER A 22 10.69 17.55 -10.53
CA SER A 22 9.49 18.37 -10.68
C SER A 22 8.38 17.57 -11.38
N LEU A 23 8.71 16.88 -12.46
CA LEU A 23 7.75 16.09 -13.24
C LEU A 23 7.20 14.89 -12.45
N ARG A 24 8.05 14.27 -11.62
CA ARG A 24 7.66 13.18 -10.73
C ARG A 24 6.71 13.65 -9.63
N THR A 25 6.87 14.87 -9.15
CA THR A 25 5.96 15.48 -8.17
C THR A 25 4.57 15.73 -8.79
N VAL A 26 4.53 16.35 -9.97
CA VAL A 26 3.27 16.57 -10.72
C VAL A 26 2.60 15.24 -11.09
N SER A 27 3.40 14.21 -11.41
CA SER A 27 2.87 12.86 -11.67
C SER A 27 2.24 12.23 -10.44
N LYS A 28 2.82 12.41 -9.25
CA LYS A 28 2.24 11.95 -7.99
C LYS A 28 0.92 12.66 -7.67
N GLU A 29 0.84 13.97 -7.89
CA GLU A 29 -0.39 14.74 -7.69
C GLU A 29 -1.50 14.29 -8.65
N ALA A 30 -1.17 14.10 -9.93
CA ALA A 30 -2.11 13.58 -10.92
C ALA A 30 -2.62 12.18 -10.55
N GLN A 31 -1.75 11.31 -10.04
CA GLN A 31 -2.12 9.96 -9.59
C GLN A 31 -2.97 9.98 -8.32
N ALA A 32 -2.68 10.88 -7.37
CA ALA A 32 -3.48 11.06 -6.17
C ALA A 32 -4.91 11.54 -6.50
N GLN A 33 -5.04 12.45 -7.46
CA GLN A 33 -6.34 12.92 -7.93
C GLN A 33 -7.13 11.80 -8.63
N ALA A 34 -6.45 10.91 -9.36
CA ALA A 34 -7.07 9.74 -9.97
C ALA A 34 -7.64 8.77 -8.91
N ALA A 35 -6.87 8.53 -7.85
CA ALA A 35 -7.29 7.71 -6.73
C ALA A 35 -8.53 8.32 -6.05
N HIS A 36 -8.51 9.63 -5.77
CA HIS A 36 -9.65 10.33 -5.17
C HIS A 36 -10.93 10.21 -6.01
N ALA A 37 -10.85 10.41 -7.33
CA ALA A 37 -12.01 10.23 -8.22
C ALA A 37 -12.53 8.78 -8.22
N THR A 38 -11.63 7.80 -8.10
CA THR A 38 -11.98 6.38 -8.01
C THR A 38 -12.66 6.06 -6.67
N ASP A 39 -12.17 6.62 -5.57
CA ASP A 39 -12.73 6.45 -4.22
C ASP A 39 -14.18 6.99 -4.16
N VAL A 40 -14.44 8.17 -4.75
CA VAL A 40 -15.80 8.74 -4.85
C VAL A 40 -16.73 7.82 -5.63
N ALA A 41 -16.28 7.30 -6.76
CA ALA A 41 -17.07 6.36 -7.55
C ALA A 41 -17.32 5.03 -6.80
N GLU A 42 -16.32 4.52 -6.10
CA GLU A 42 -16.44 3.30 -5.30
C GLU A 42 -17.43 3.48 -4.15
N GLU A 43 -17.42 4.63 -3.46
CA GLU A 43 -18.35 4.94 -2.38
C GLU A 43 -19.80 5.00 -2.88
N ALA A 44 -20.04 5.69 -4.00
CA ALA A 44 -21.36 5.81 -4.61
C ALA A 44 -21.89 4.45 -5.11
N LEU A 45 -21.03 3.63 -5.74
CA LEU A 45 -21.41 2.30 -6.25
C LEU A 45 -21.62 1.28 -5.13
N SER A 46 -20.76 1.28 -4.12
CA SER A 46 -20.87 0.41 -2.94
C SER A 46 -22.17 0.68 -2.17
N ASN A 47 -22.58 1.96 -2.10
CA ASN A 47 -23.79 2.41 -1.42
C ASN A 47 -24.94 2.78 -2.37
N VAL A 48 -25.02 2.14 -3.55
CA VAL A 48 -26.02 2.48 -4.59
C VAL A 48 -27.47 2.46 -4.10
N ARG A 49 -27.80 1.60 -3.13
CA ARG A 49 -29.14 1.55 -2.52
C ARG A 49 -29.48 2.82 -1.75
N THR A 50 -28.50 3.41 -1.08
CA THR A 50 -28.63 4.67 -0.34
C THR A 50 -28.79 5.82 -1.33
N VAL A 51 -27.95 5.88 -2.37
CA VAL A 51 -28.03 6.92 -3.41
C VAL A 51 -29.39 6.92 -4.10
N ARG A 52 -29.90 5.73 -4.47
CA ARG A 52 -31.26 5.55 -5.02
C ARG A 52 -32.35 5.93 -4.02
N GLY A 53 -32.17 5.59 -2.74
CA GLY A 53 -33.11 5.92 -1.67
C GLY A 53 -33.30 7.42 -1.46
N PHE A 54 -32.25 8.22 -1.72
CA PHE A 54 -32.29 9.68 -1.67
C PHE A 54 -32.47 10.35 -3.04
N ALA A 55 -32.62 9.58 -4.12
CA ALA A 55 -32.65 10.08 -5.51
C ALA A 55 -31.49 11.03 -5.86
N ALA A 56 -30.30 10.77 -5.29
CA ALA A 56 -29.13 11.66 -5.38
C ALA A 56 -28.17 11.31 -6.55
N GLU A 57 -28.67 10.59 -7.55
CA GLU A 57 -27.85 10.05 -8.64
C GLU A 57 -27.18 11.14 -9.48
N ASP A 58 -27.95 12.16 -9.86
CA ASP A 58 -27.41 13.30 -10.61
C ASP A 58 -26.37 14.07 -9.80
N THR A 59 -26.54 14.16 -8.48
CA THR A 59 -25.60 14.85 -7.58
C THR A 59 -24.25 14.12 -7.53
N GLU A 60 -24.28 12.79 -7.39
CA GLU A 60 -23.05 11.97 -7.41
C GLU A 60 -22.38 11.98 -8.78
N ILE A 61 -23.15 11.97 -9.87
CA ILE A 61 -22.60 12.10 -11.24
C ILE A 61 -21.90 13.44 -11.41
N HIS A 62 -22.49 14.54 -10.93
CA HIS A 62 -21.87 15.86 -10.97
C HIS A 62 -20.58 15.92 -10.15
N LEU A 63 -20.59 15.39 -8.93
CA LEU A 63 -19.41 15.33 -8.07
C LEU A 63 -18.27 14.54 -8.73
N TYR A 64 -18.57 13.36 -9.28
CA TYR A 64 -17.60 12.56 -10.01
C TYR A 64 -17.04 13.29 -11.23
N ASN A 65 -17.90 13.95 -12.02
CA ASN A 65 -17.48 14.68 -13.20
C ASN A 65 -16.54 15.85 -12.85
N ASP A 66 -16.81 16.58 -11.77
CA ASP A 66 -15.93 17.65 -11.29
C ASP A 66 -14.54 17.12 -10.89
N GLU A 67 -14.48 15.99 -10.20
CA GLU A 67 -13.21 15.34 -9.83
C GLU A 67 -12.46 14.82 -11.06
N VAL A 68 -13.16 14.26 -12.05
CA VAL A 68 -12.58 13.82 -13.32
C VAL A 68 -12.05 15.01 -14.13
N GLN A 69 -12.74 16.14 -14.17
CA GLN A 69 -12.25 17.33 -14.87
C GLN A 69 -10.95 17.86 -14.26
N LYS A 70 -10.84 17.87 -12.93
CA LYS A 70 -9.58 18.20 -12.23
C LYS A 70 -8.47 17.22 -12.62
N PHE A 71 -8.77 15.92 -12.64
CA PHE A 71 -7.83 14.88 -13.09
C PHE A 71 -7.36 15.11 -14.54
N VAL A 72 -8.28 15.40 -15.46
CA VAL A 72 -7.96 15.67 -16.87
C VAL A 72 -7.06 16.90 -17.01
N ARG A 73 -7.36 17.99 -16.29
CA ARG A 73 -6.56 19.21 -16.33
C ARG A 73 -5.13 18.99 -15.81
N LEU A 74 -5.00 18.26 -14.70
CA LEU A 74 -3.69 17.89 -14.14
C LEU A 74 -2.89 17.00 -15.10
N ASN A 75 -3.53 15.98 -15.69
CA ASN A 75 -2.88 15.10 -16.65
C ASN A 75 -2.50 15.80 -17.95
N SER A 76 -3.32 16.73 -18.43
CA SER A 76 -3.00 17.54 -19.60
C SER A 76 -1.77 18.39 -19.35
N ASN A 77 -1.70 19.08 -18.20
CA ASN A 77 -0.53 19.88 -17.83
C ASN A 77 0.72 19.02 -17.64
N LEU A 78 0.56 17.85 -17.02
CA LEU A 78 1.63 16.85 -16.91
C LEU A 78 2.11 16.41 -18.29
N GLY A 79 1.20 16.07 -19.21
CA GLY A 79 1.51 15.63 -20.57
C GLY A 79 2.27 16.67 -21.37
N ILE A 80 1.88 17.95 -21.26
CA ILE A 80 2.63 19.06 -21.87
C ILE A 80 4.04 19.15 -21.26
N GLY A 81 4.16 19.02 -19.93
CA GLY A 81 5.45 18.99 -19.24
C GLY A 81 6.36 17.85 -19.70
N ILE A 82 5.82 16.62 -19.82
CA ILE A 82 6.53 15.46 -20.37
C ILE A 82 6.96 15.74 -21.81
N GLY A 83 6.05 16.28 -22.64
CA GLY A 83 6.32 16.60 -24.03
C GLY A 83 7.46 17.60 -24.21
N ILE A 84 7.44 18.71 -23.47
CA ILE A 84 8.51 19.71 -23.46
C ILE A 84 9.82 19.10 -22.99
N PHE A 85 9.79 18.31 -21.91
CA PHE A 85 10.98 17.64 -21.38
C PHE A 85 11.58 16.67 -22.40
N GLN A 86 10.75 15.90 -23.09
CA GLN A 86 11.19 14.94 -24.10
C GLN A 86 11.70 15.62 -25.37
N ALA A 87 11.07 16.73 -25.78
CA ALA A 87 11.55 17.56 -26.89
C ALA A 87 12.92 18.18 -26.58
N LEU A 88 13.07 18.79 -25.40
CA LEU A 88 14.33 19.40 -24.96
C LEU A 88 15.44 18.36 -24.83
N SER A 89 15.12 17.19 -24.25
CA SER A 89 16.08 16.09 -24.12
C SER A 89 16.53 15.56 -25.49
N ASN A 90 15.60 15.36 -26.43
CA ASN A 90 15.93 14.93 -27.79
C ASN A 90 16.77 15.96 -28.53
N LEU A 91 16.42 17.24 -28.42
CA LEU A 91 17.17 18.32 -29.05
C LEU A 91 18.59 18.40 -28.51
N ALA A 92 18.75 18.26 -27.19
CA ALA A 92 20.05 18.29 -26.56
C ALA A 92 20.90 17.05 -26.90
N VAL A 93 20.32 15.85 -27.02
CA VAL A 93 21.06 14.64 -27.46
C VAL A 93 21.50 14.76 -28.91
N ASN A 94 20.60 15.16 -29.81
CA ASN A 94 20.94 15.36 -31.22
C ASN A 94 21.95 16.50 -31.39
N GLY A 95 21.84 17.58 -30.61
CA GLY A 95 22.81 18.68 -30.58
C GLY A 95 24.19 18.21 -30.13
N ALA A 96 24.27 17.35 -29.12
CA ALA A 96 25.54 16.75 -28.68
C ALA A 96 26.17 15.89 -29.79
N VAL A 97 25.38 15.11 -30.52
CA VAL A 97 25.87 14.31 -31.66
C VAL A 97 26.41 15.21 -32.78
N ILE A 98 25.69 16.27 -33.14
CA ILE A 98 26.14 17.25 -34.14
C ILE A 98 27.45 17.91 -33.68
N GLY A 99 27.55 18.29 -32.41
CA GLY A 99 28.77 18.87 -31.84
C GLY A 99 29.97 17.91 -31.91
N VAL A 100 29.76 16.63 -31.61
CA VAL A 100 30.78 15.59 -31.75
C VAL A 100 31.21 15.42 -33.21
N ILE A 101 30.28 15.46 -34.16
CA ILE A 101 30.59 15.36 -35.60
C ILE A 101 31.36 16.61 -36.06
N TYR A 102 30.98 17.81 -35.62
CA TYR A 102 31.65 19.05 -36.02
C TYR A 102 33.11 19.09 -35.54
N VAL A 103 33.33 18.86 -34.25
CA VAL A 103 34.68 18.81 -33.69
C VAL A 103 35.41 17.60 -34.28
N GLY A 104 34.79 16.42 -34.34
CA GLY A 104 35.33 15.19 -34.94
C GLY A 104 35.83 15.38 -36.37
N GLY A 105 35.03 16.05 -37.20
CA GLY A 105 35.34 16.38 -38.58
C GLY A 105 36.50 17.37 -38.70
N SER A 106 36.61 18.36 -37.80
CA SER A 106 37.76 19.29 -37.80
C SER A 106 39.09 18.58 -37.54
N PHE A 107 39.13 17.63 -36.60
CA PHE A 107 40.34 16.84 -36.35
C PHE A 107 40.66 15.84 -37.47
N LEU A 108 39.64 15.39 -38.20
CA LEU A 108 39.80 14.57 -39.41
C LEU A 108 40.46 15.39 -40.53
N ALA A 109 40.02 16.64 -40.71
CA ALA A 109 40.58 17.58 -41.69
C ALA A 109 42.04 17.97 -41.38
N GLU A 110 42.41 18.02 -40.10
CA GLU A 110 43.79 18.23 -39.64
C GLU A 110 44.69 16.98 -39.75
N GLY A 111 44.15 15.83 -40.18
CA GLY A 111 44.89 14.58 -40.33
C GLY A 111 45.30 13.91 -39.01
N LYS A 112 44.75 14.35 -37.87
CA LYS A 112 45.07 13.85 -36.53
C LYS A 112 44.29 12.59 -36.13
N LEU A 113 43.28 12.20 -36.92
CA LEU A 113 42.38 11.07 -36.65
C LEU A 113 42.05 10.32 -37.95
N LEU A 114 41.92 9.00 -37.88
CA LEU A 114 41.39 8.21 -38.99
C LEU A 114 39.85 8.19 -38.97
N PRO A 115 39.17 8.06 -40.12
CA PRO A 115 37.71 7.97 -40.18
C PRO A 115 37.14 6.77 -39.38
N GLY A 116 37.89 5.67 -39.34
CA GLY A 116 37.52 4.47 -38.58
C GLY A 116 37.53 4.66 -37.07
N ASP A 117 38.42 5.51 -36.55
CA ASP A 117 38.49 5.83 -35.11
C ASP A 117 37.29 6.68 -34.69
N LEU A 118 36.86 7.61 -35.54
CA LEU A 118 35.67 8.42 -35.29
C LEU A 118 34.40 7.56 -35.30
N MET A 119 34.27 6.63 -36.25
CA MET A 119 33.12 5.74 -36.33
C MET A 119 33.07 4.78 -35.12
N SER A 120 34.22 4.20 -34.74
CA SER A 120 34.33 3.37 -33.54
C SER A 120 33.94 4.15 -32.28
N PHE A 121 34.40 5.39 -32.15
CA PHE A 121 34.06 6.26 -31.03
C PHE A 121 32.56 6.54 -30.95
N MET A 122 31.88 6.82 -32.08
CA MET A 122 30.43 7.05 -32.10
C MET A 122 29.65 5.80 -31.66
N VAL A 123 30.02 4.62 -32.16
CA VAL A 123 29.35 3.36 -31.80
C VAL A 123 29.56 3.04 -30.32
N THR A 124 30.78 3.16 -29.81
CA THR A 124 31.08 2.92 -28.39
C THR A 124 30.37 3.95 -27.49
N SER A 125 30.30 5.22 -27.88
CA SER A 125 29.57 6.24 -27.12
C SER A 125 28.07 5.94 -27.02
N GLN A 126 27.45 5.50 -28.11
CA GLN A 126 26.04 5.08 -28.09
C GLN A 126 25.82 3.82 -27.25
N ALA A 127 26.76 2.88 -27.27
CA ALA A 127 26.71 1.70 -26.40
C ALA A 127 26.76 2.11 -24.91
N ILE A 128 27.70 2.98 -24.54
CA ILE A 128 27.82 3.51 -23.17
C ILE A 128 26.54 4.22 -22.73
N GLN A 129 25.97 5.07 -23.59
CA GLN A 129 24.72 5.79 -23.28
C GLN A 129 23.56 4.82 -23.01
N ARG A 130 23.41 3.76 -23.81
CA ARG A 130 22.40 2.72 -23.60
C ARG A 130 22.65 1.93 -22.32
N SER A 131 23.88 1.55 -22.03
CA SER A 131 24.23 0.82 -20.80
C SER A 131 23.94 1.64 -19.54
N ILE A 132 24.26 2.93 -19.54
CA ILE A 132 23.95 3.85 -18.42
C ILE A 132 22.43 3.97 -18.24
N ALA A 133 21.67 4.16 -19.32
CA ALA A 133 20.22 4.22 -19.23
C ALA A 133 19.61 2.94 -18.64
N ASN A 134 20.13 1.78 -19.04
CA ASN A 134 19.67 0.49 -18.55
C ASN A 134 20.03 0.29 -17.05
N LEU A 135 21.23 0.70 -16.63
CA LEU A 135 21.64 0.70 -15.23
C LEU A 135 20.72 1.58 -14.37
N SER A 136 20.33 2.76 -14.85
CA SER A 136 19.38 3.63 -14.16
C SER A 136 18.00 3.00 -13.99
N MET A 137 17.51 2.30 -15.03
CA MET A 137 16.24 1.56 -14.94
C MET A 137 16.33 0.41 -13.93
N LEU A 138 17.40 -0.38 -13.99
CA LEU A 138 17.66 -1.47 -13.03
C LEU A 138 17.73 -0.93 -11.60
N TYR A 139 18.42 0.19 -11.38
CA TYR A 139 18.47 0.82 -10.07
C TYR A 139 17.07 1.22 -9.57
N GLY A 140 16.23 1.80 -10.44
CA GLY A 140 14.85 2.10 -10.11
C GLY A 140 14.03 0.86 -9.74
N GLN A 141 14.20 -0.25 -10.46
CA GLN A 141 13.55 -1.52 -10.16
C GLN A 141 14.01 -2.09 -8.81
N VAL A 142 15.31 -2.01 -8.50
CA VAL A 142 15.86 -2.46 -7.22
C VAL A 142 15.27 -1.65 -6.06
N VAL A 143 15.18 -0.33 -6.18
CA VAL A 143 14.57 0.53 -5.14
C VAL A 143 13.09 0.18 -4.92
N ASN A 144 12.32 0.02 -5.99
CA ASN A 144 10.92 -0.40 -5.90
C ASN A 144 10.76 -1.81 -5.32
N GLY A 145 11.68 -2.72 -5.67
CA GLY A 145 11.75 -4.07 -5.13
C GLY A 145 12.05 -4.09 -3.64
N MET A 146 12.98 -3.26 -3.16
CA MET A 146 13.27 -3.11 -1.73
C MET A 146 12.05 -2.59 -0.95
N SER A 147 11.35 -1.57 -1.47
CA SER A 147 10.14 -1.02 -0.83
C SER A 147 9.00 -2.04 -0.74
N SER A 148 8.76 -2.79 -1.82
CA SER A 148 7.73 -3.84 -1.81
C SER A 148 8.13 -5.04 -0.95
N GLY A 149 9.40 -5.43 -1.00
CA GLY A 149 9.95 -6.48 -0.15
C GLY A 149 9.86 -6.14 1.34
N ALA A 150 10.12 -4.89 1.72
CA ALA A 150 9.98 -4.42 3.10
C ALA A 150 8.57 -4.65 3.66
N ARG A 151 7.52 -4.33 2.87
CA ARG A 151 6.12 -4.58 3.25
C ARG A 151 5.80 -6.06 3.42
N VAL A 152 6.33 -6.92 2.54
CA VAL A 152 6.17 -8.38 2.67
C VAL A 152 6.87 -8.90 3.93
N PHE A 153 8.10 -8.44 4.19
CA PHE A 153 8.83 -8.83 5.39
C PHE A 153 8.19 -8.30 6.68
N GLU A 154 7.59 -7.12 6.64
CA GLU A 154 6.80 -6.58 7.76
C GLU A 154 5.62 -7.50 8.07
N PHE A 155 4.88 -7.94 7.04
CA PHE A 155 3.77 -8.88 7.22
C PHE A 155 4.23 -10.25 7.74
N ILE A 156 5.35 -10.80 7.22
CA ILE A 156 5.91 -12.08 7.70
C ILE A 156 6.36 -11.99 9.17
N LYS A 157 6.90 -10.84 9.59
CA LYS A 157 7.36 -10.61 10.96
C LYS A 157 6.24 -10.21 11.93
N LEU A 158 5.02 -9.99 11.42
CA LEU A 158 3.87 -9.65 12.24
C LEU A 158 3.59 -10.80 13.22
N LYS A 159 3.83 -10.55 14.51
CA LYS A 159 3.48 -11.50 15.55
C LYS A 159 1.99 -11.35 15.87
N PRO A 160 1.18 -12.42 15.74
CA PRO A 160 -0.23 -12.33 16.08
C PRO A 160 -0.38 -12.06 17.58
N THR A 161 -1.22 -11.09 17.93
CA THR A 161 -1.52 -10.73 19.33
C THR A 161 -2.18 -11.88 20.10
N VAL A 162 -2.88 -12.77 19.38
CA VAL A 162 -3.46 -13.99 19.92
C VAL A 162 -2.65 -15.17 19.39
N SER A 163 -2.10 -15.99 20.30
CA SER A 163 -1.33 -17.18 19.88
C SER A 163 -2.22 -18.16 19.12
N LEU A 164 -1.86 -18.45 17.87
CA LEU A 164 -2.55 -19.43 17.02
C LEU A 164 -2.11 -20.87 17.31
N ILE A 165 -0.97 -21.03 17.99
CA ILE A 165 -0.34 -22.32 18.26
C ILE A 165 -0.02 -22.37 19.76
N GLY A 166 -0.51 -23.41 20.42
CA GLY A 166 -0.41 -23.56 21.87
C GLY A 166 -1.72 -23.26 22.58
N GLY A 167 -1.97 -24.05 23.62
CA GLY A 167 -3.18 -24.05 24.42
C GLY A 167 -3.28 -25.35 25.19
N LEU A 168 -3.85 -25.31 26.39
CA LEU A 168 -4.13 -26.51 27.17
C LEU A 168 -5.28 -27.26 26.50
N LYS A 169 -5.04 -28.51 26.10
CA LYS A 169 -6.11 -29.43 25.65
C LYS A 169 -6.76 -30.02 26.89
N ILE A 170 -8.02 -29.66 27.13
CA ILE A 170 -8.82 -30.27 28.20
C ILE A 170 -9.20 -31.69 27.72
N PRO A 171 -8.84 -32.76 28.47
CA PRO A 171 -9.23 -34.11 28.07
C PRO A 171 -10.75 -34.29 28.13
N TYR A 172 -11.29 -35.08 27.19
CA TYR A 172 -12.74 -35.20 26.97
C TYR A 172 -13.51 -35.63 28.23
N HIS A 173 -12.89 -36.43 29.10
CA HIS A 173 -13.49 -36.97 30.31
C HIS A 173 -13.64 -35.91 31.44
N SER A 174 -12.95 -34.78 31.35
CA SER A 174 -12.95 -33.72 32.38
C SER A 174 -13.66 -32.45 31.94
N LEU A 175 -14.13 -32.40 30.69
CA LEU A 175 -14.87 -31.26 30.15
C LEU A 175 -16.34 -31.35 30.59
N LYS A 176 -16.69 -30.63 31.67
CA LYS A 176 -18.09 -30.34 31.97
C LYS A 176 -18.51 -29.17 31.10
N GLY A 177 -19.58 -29.31 30.31
CA GLY A 177 -20.03 -28.30 29.36
C GLY A 177 -20.58 -27.00 29.97
N SER A 178 -20.33 -26.76 31.26
CA SER A 178 -20.72 -25.55 31.98
C SER A 178 -19.81 -24.38 31.60
N ILE A 179 -20.42 -23.25 31.22
CA ILE A 179 -19.72 -22.02 30.84
C ILE A 179 -20.03 -20.95 31.88
N GLU A 180 -19.00 -20.35 32.46
CA GLU A 180 -19.14 -19.26 33.42
C GLU A 180 -18.35 -18.03 32.96
N LEU A 181 -19.05 -16.90 32.90
CA LEU A 181 -18.51 -15.58 32.61
C LEU A 181 -18.63 -14.75 33.88
N GLN A 182 -17.51 -14.24 34.36
CA GLN A 182 -17.42 -13.43 35.57
C GLN A 182 -16.83 -12.07 35.22
N HIS A 183 -17.55 -11.00 35.56
CA HIS A 183 -17.13 -9.61 35.42
C HIS A 183 -16.51 -9.29 34.03
N VAL A 184 -17.16 -9.73 32.95
CA VAL A 184 -16.63 -9.58 31.59
C VAL A 184 -16.92 -8.18 31.06
N GLY A 185 -15.84 -7.42 30.83
CA GLY A 185 -15.83 -6.17 30.06
C GLY A 185 -15.34 -6.39 28.63
N PHE A 186 -15.93 -5.70 27.64
CA PHE A 186 -15.44 -5.74 26.26
C PHE A 186 -15.71 -4.44 25.51
N SER A 187 -14.68 -3.98 24.79
CA SER A 187 -14.72 -2.84 23.87
C SER A 187 -14.06 -3.23 22.54
N TYR A 188 -14.56 -2.70 21.41
CA TYR A 188 -13.87 -2.94 20.13
C TYR A 188 -12.58 -2.11 20.05
N PRO A 189 -11.48 -2.65 19.50
CA PRO A 189 -10.23 -1.90 19.34
C PRO A 189 -10.40 -0.62 18.50
N THR A 190 -11.31 -0.66 17.51
CA THR A 190 -11.63 0.45 16.61
C THR A 190 -12.44 1.57 17.29
N ARG A 191 -13.08 1.29 18.43
CA ARG A 191 -13.91 2.22 19.20
C ARG A 191 -13.74 1.98 20.70
N LYS A 192 -12.58 2.37 21.23
CA LYS A 192 -12.23 2.17 22.65
C LYS A 192 -13.14 2.93 23.62
N ASP A 193 -13.73 4.04 23.17
CA ASP A 193 -14.56 4.92 24.00
C ASP A 193 -15.97 4.36 24.25
N THR A 194 -16.36 3.27 23.58
CA THR A 194 -17.68 2.65 23.76
C THR A 194 -17.50 1.24 24.29
N THR A 195 -17.75 1.07 25.59
CA THR A 195 -17.83 -0.23 26.23
C THR A 195 -19.14 -0.91 25.87
N ILE A 196 -19.07 -2.13 25.33
CA ILE A 196 -20.24 -2.86 24.83
C ILE A 196 -20.72 -3.90 25.82
N LEU A 197 -19.78 -4.57 26.49
CA LEU A 197 -20.07 -5.40 27.65
C LEU A 197 -19.49 -4.69 28.86
N ASN A 198 -20.35 -4.35 29.83
CA ASN A 198 -19.94 -3.76 31.09
C ASN A 198 -20.36 -4.71 32.22
N ASP A 199 -19.38 -5.31 32.88
CA ASP A 199 -19.56 -6.18 34.05
C ASP A 199 -20.55 -7.34 33.88
N LEU A 200 -20.47 -8.07 32.76
CA LEU A 200 -21.39 -9.18 32.49
C LEU A 200 -21.03 -10.42 33.31
N ASN A 201 -22.01 -10.88 34.11
CA ASN A 201 -21.95 -12.13 34.87
C ASN A 201 -23.02 -13.10 34.32
N LEU A 202 -22.61 -14.24 33.77
CA LEU A 202 -23.51 -15.22 33.19
C LEU A 202 -23.00 -16.65 33.45
N GLN A 203 -23.90 -17.49 33.96
CA GLN A 203 -23.63 -18.90 34.21
C GLN A 203 -24.58 -19.76 33.35
N ILE A 204 -24.01 -20.62 32.52
CA ILE A 204 -24.72 -21.57 31.67
C ILE A 204 -24.41 -22.98 32.17
N PRO A 205 -25.35 -23.66 32.81
CA PRO A 205 -25.18 -25.04 33.26
C PRO A 205 -25.11 -26.02 32.07
N ASP A 206 -24.50 -27.18 32.30
CA ASP A 206 -24.35 -28.21 31.28
C ASP A 206 -25.71 -28.74 30.80
N GLY A 207 -25.83 -28.98 29.49
CA GLY A 207 -27.06 -29.51 28.87
C GLY A 207 -28.23 -28.53 28.75
N HIS A 208 -28.06 -27.27 29.16
CA HIS A 208 -29.14 -26.27 29.10
C HIS A 208 -29.03 -25.38 27.86
N VAL A 209 -30.19 -25.06 27.27
CA VAL A 209 -30.29 -24.08 26.18
C VAL A 209 -30.68 -22.73 26.78
N VAL A 210 -29.78 -21.76 26.71
CA VAL A 210 -30.03 -20.39 27.17
C VAL A 210 -30.24 -19.49 25.96
N ALA A 211 -31.38 -18.81 25.92
CA ALA A 211 -31.66 -17.79 24.93
C ALA A 211 -31.17 -16.42 25.43
N LEU A 212 -30.27 -15.80 24.68
CA LEU A 212 -29.81 -14.43 24.96
C LEU A 212 -30.73 -13.45 24.21
N CYS A 213 -31.61 -12.75 24.94
CA CYS A 213 -32.52 -11.76 24.37
C CYS A 213 -32.06 -10.36 24.79
N GLY A 214 -32.06 -9.41 23.86
CA GLY A 214 -31.68 -8.03 24.11
C GLY A 214 -32.16 -7.09 23.01
N PRO A 215 -32.22 -5.77 23.27
CA PRO A 215 -32.60 -4.79 22.26
C PRO A 215 -31.61 -4.76 21.10
N SER A 216 -32.07 -4.37 19.91
CA SER A 216 -31.25 -4.33 18.70
C SER A 216 -30.00 -3.47 18.93
N GLY A 217 -28.80 -4.07 18.86
CA GLY A 217 -27.52 -3.40 19.14
C GLY A 217 -26.90 -3.66 20.52
N SER A 218 -27.54 -4.42 21.42
CA SER A 218 -27.05 -4.67 22.79
C SER A 218 -25.87 -5.65 22.91
N GLY A 219 -25.18 -5.97 21.81
CA GLY A 219 -24.03 -6.88 21.85
C GLY A 219 -24.36 -8.39 21.86
N THR A 220 -25.62 -8.81 21.72
CA THR A 220 -26.02 -10.24 21.63
C THR A 220 -25.25 -11.00 20.55
N VAL A 221 -25.03 -10.36 19.39
CA VAL A 221 -24.25 -10.92 18.26
C VAL A 221 -22.75 -11.04 18.59
N ILE A 222 -22.24 -10.19 19.49
CA ILE A 222 -20.83 -10.17 19.91
C ILE A 222 -20.52 -11.42 20.74
N PHE A 223 -21.48 -11.90 21.54
CA PHE A 223 -21.34 -13.12 22.31
C PHE A 223 -21.07 -14.36 21.44
N ALA A 224 -21.68 -14.43 20.25
CA ALA A 224 -21.43 -15.51 19.29
C ALA A 224 -20.05 -15.40 18.61
N ARG A 225 -19.57 -14.16 18.38
CA ARG A 225 -18.32 -13.87 17.66
C ARG A 225 -17.07 -13.83 18.55
N SER A 226 -17.25 -13.60 19.85
CA SER A 226 -16.17 -13.52 20.85
C SER A 226 -15.46 -14.86 21.11
N LYS A 227 -16.08 -16.01 20.79
CA LYS A 227 -15.52 -17.33 21.11
C LYS A 227 -14.14 -17.64 20.51
N ARG A 228 -13.63 -16.89 19.51
CA ARG A 228 -12.27 -17.11 18.96
C ARG A 228 -11.54 -15.86 18.42
N THR A 229 -12.21 -14.75 18.08
CA THR A 229 -11.60 -13.73 17.20
C THR A 229 -11.03 -12.49 17.92
N CYS A 230 -11.42 -12.20 19.15
CA CYS A 230 -10.98 -10.99 19.87
C CYS A 230 -10.66 -11.31 21.34
N ALA A 231 -9.48 -11.90 21.59
CA ALA A 231 -9.07 -12.36 22.93
C ALA A 231 -8.04 -11.44 23.61
N SER A 232 -7.90 -10.18 23.18
CA SER A 232 -6.88 -9.27 23.74
C SER A 232 -7.33 -8.49 24.98
N GLU A 233 -8.62 -8.50 25.34
CA GLU A 233 -9.17 -7.75 26.50
C GLU A 233 -10.32 -8.48 27.22
N LEU A 234 -10.40 -9.82 27.16
CA LEU A 234 -11.37 -10.53 27.99
C LEU A 234 -10.76 -10.80 29.36
N SER A 235 -11.38 -10.23 30.40
CA SER A 235 -10.93 -10.40 31.78
C SER A 235 -10.83 -11.88 32.16
N TYR A 236 -11.89 -12.70 32.07
CA TYR A 236 -11.78 -14.16 32.28
C TYR A 236 -12.96 -14.92 31.64
N VAL A 237 -12.72 -16.10 31.06
CA VAL A 237 -13.75 -17.09 30.71
C VAL A 237 -13.40 -18.38 31.43
N VAL A 238 -14.22 -18.80 32.40
CA VAL A 238 -13.98 -20.02 33.17
C VAL A 238 -14.82 -21.15 32.59
N ILE A 239 -14.15 -22.12 31.96
CA ILE A 239 -14.76 -23.40 31.62
C ILE A 239 -14.43 -24.35 32.78
N SER A 240 -15.39 -24.54 33.68
CA SER A 240 -15.18 -25.30 34.91
C SER A 240 -14.97 -26.79 34.61
N SER A 241 -13.74 -27.27 34.79
CA SER A 241 -13.48 -28.68 35.10
C SER A 241 -13.52 -28.82 36.62
N GLY A 242 -14.34 -29.73 37.14
CA GLY A 242 -14.80 -29.77 38.54
C GLY A 242 -13.75 -29.98 39.64
N ALA A 243 -12.78 -29.08 39.78
CA ALA A 243 -11.89 -28.99 40.92
C ALA A 243 -11.52 -27.52 41.20
N ARG A 244 -11.98 -27.03 42.37
CA ARG A 244 -11.61 -25.79 43.10
C ARG A 244 -10.96 -24.65 42.33
N SER A 245 -11.71 -23.55 42.24
CA SER A 245 -11.30 -22.15 42.46
C SER A 245 -9.78 -21.88 42.47
N HIS A 246 -9.14 -21.91 41.31
CA HIS A 246 -7.89 -21.20 41.06
C HIS A 246 -8.05 -20.49 39.72
N GLY A 247 -7.81 -19.18 39.71
CA GLY A 247 -7.89 -18.34 38.51
C GLY A 247 -6.83 -18.78 37.53
N TYR A 248 -7.24 -19.36 36.40
CA TYR A 248 -6.35 -19.73 35.31
C TYR A 248 -6.71 -18.95 34.05
N TRP A 249 -5.69 -18.35 33.44
CA TRP A 249 -5.75 -17.72 32.13
C TRP A 249 -5.83 -18.82 31.06
N LEU A 250 -7.00 -19.01 30.46
CA LEU A 250 -7.22 -20.02 29.42
C LEU A 250 -7.60 -19.35 28.10
N TYR A 251 -6.60 -19.22 27.22
CA TYR A 251 -6.80 -19.00 25.79
C TYR A 251 -7.26 -20.33 25.16
N ALA A 252 -8.58 -20.48 25.00
CA ALA A 252 -9.18 -21.68 24.41
C ALA A 252 -9.14 -21.61 22.88
N CYS A 253 -8.20 -22.32 22.27
CA CYS A 253 -8.14 -22.56 20.82
C CYS A 253 -9.02 -23.77 20.48
N ALA A 254 -10.24 -23.54 20.01
CA ALA A 254 -11.06 -24.58 19.38
C ALA A 254 -10.83 -24.51 17.87
N THR A 255 -10.33 -25.59 17.29
CA THR A 255 -10.24 -25.85 15.85
C THR A 255 -11.61 -26.25 15.34
N TRP A 256 -12.09 -25.59 14.28
CA TRP A 256 -12.94 -26.06 13.16
C TRP A 256 -13.14 -24.83 12.27
#